data_AF-A0AAU6Y145-F1
#
_entry.id   AF-A0AAU6Y145-F1
#
_cell.length_a   1.000
_cell.length_b   1.000
_cell.length_c   1.000
_cell.angle_alpha   90.00
_cell.angle_beta   90.00
_cell.angle_gamma   90.00
#
_symmetry.space_group_name_H-M   'P 1'
#
loop_
_entity.id
_entity.type
_entity.pdbx_description
1 polymer ?
#
loop_
_entity_poly.entity_id
_entity_poly.type
_entity_poly.pdbx_seq_one_letter_code
_entity_poly.pdbx_strand_id
1 'polypeptide(L)'
;MSQLTTHSTLHSRMCCFVDWIAPDPDKKEDNTSQADTLTERVKKNAKDDGVTVVSTPCGGSDAKGTGLRRHYMGHSEVDGYDIDIPMVIKPEDADGKKLDELLTKFERYVRKSYPNSTINITNSSVNLILSNELAFDVVPMQATSKIDEQILIKKNGDRLKTSVQKHCEFTTGRTKISKASPGRVKYNECVRLMKWWKEFQADNSYYLDYDASSGTDNRPPTALIDWLTAYAFDKLGVEKTYAETLARWFSYLANIVRNQKPVYFTDYYTTPDISGMTGWVVLDPVNSGNNITAKWDKNKLNEFATWFENARDSWNRIIRYNIDGEDQLAMDELVKLFGNPFKNHCE
;
A
#
# COMPACT_ATOMS: atom_id res chain seq x y z
N MET A 1 -19.13 -12.75 -29.17
CA MET A 1 -18.27 -12.64 -27.99
C MET A 1 -19.07 -13.17 -26.82
N SER A 2 -18.76 -14.34 -26.26
CA SER A 2 -19.36 -14.73 -24.99
C SER A 2 -18.90 -13.71 -23.95
N GLN A 3 -19.85 -13.08 -23.27
CA GLN A 3 -19.54 -12.03 -22.31
C GLN A 3 -18.90 -12.65 -21.07
N LEU A 4 -17.92 -11.98 -20.47
CA LEU A 4 -17.48 -12.32 -19.12
C LEU A 4 -18.70 -12.25 -18.20
N THR A 5 -18.97 -13.34 -17.47
CA THR A 5 -20.15 -13.45 -16.61
C THR A 5 -19.74 -13.56 -15.16
N THR A 6 -20.63 -13.14 -14.27
CA THR A 6 -20.48 -13.33 -12.82
C THR A 6 -20.66 -14.79 -12.39
N HIS A 7 -21.02 -15.68 -13.31
CA HIS A 7 -21.23 -17.12 -13.07
C HIS A 7 -20.09 -17.98 -13.62
N SER A 8 -19.05 -17.37 -14.20
CA SER A 8 -17.91 -18.13 -14.70
C SER A 8 -17.04 -18.66 -13.56
N THR A 9 -16.42 -19.82 -13.80
CA THR A 9 -15.38 -20.39 -12.91
C THR A 9 -14.29 -19.36 -12.62
N LEU A 10 -13.85 -18.60 -13.63
CA LEU A 10 -12.87 -17.53 -13.46
C LEU A 10 -13.32 -16.46 -12.46
N HIS A 11 -14.57 -15.99 -12.54
CA HIS A 11 -15.04 -14.97 -11.60
C HIS A 11 -15.15 -15.53 -10.18
N SER A 12 -15.67 -16.75 -10.03
CA SER A 12 -15.73 -17.43 -8.73
C SER A 12 -14.34 -17.56 -8.11
N ARG A 13 -13.35 -17.99 -8.91
CA ARG A 13 -11.96 -18.12 -8.47
C ARG A 13 -11.35 -16.82 -7.97
N MET A 14 -11.59 -15.74 -8.71
CA MET A 14 -11.16 -14.40 -8.28
C MET A 14 -11.86 -13.96 -6.99
N CYS A 15 -13.15 -14.27 -6.81
CA CYS A 15 -13.87 -13.95 -5.56
C CYS A 15 -13.25 -14.66 -4.36
N CYS A 16 -13.05 -15.98 -4.43
CA CYS A 16 -12.44 -16.77 -3.36
C CYS A 16 -11.06 -16.22 -3.00
N PHE A 17 -10.22 -15.96 -4.01
CA PHE A 17 -8.88 -15.42 -3.79
C PHE A 17 -8.90 -14.01 -3.17
N VAL A 18 -9.80 -13.13 -3.61
CA VAL A 18 -9.94 -11.78 -3.04
C VAL A 18 -10.32 -11.80 -1.57
N ASP A 19 -11.25 -12.68 -1.20
CA ASP A 19 -11.66 -12.84 0.19
C ASP A 19 -10.52 -13.43 1.03
N TRP A 20 -9.76 -14.36 0.45
CA TRP A 20 -8.61 -14.96 1.10
C TRP A 20 -7.44 -13.97 1.30
N ILE A 21 -7.08 -13.12 0.33
CA ILE A 21 -5.98 -12.14 0.50
C ILE A 21 -6.31 -11.01 1.49
N ALA A 22 -7.57 -10.88 1.91
CA ALA A 22 -7.96 -9.92 2.92
C ALA A 22 -7.45 -10.36 4.32
N PRO A 23 -7.14 -9.40 5.21
CA PRO A 23 -6.82 -9.70 6.60
C PRO A 23 -7.95 -10.50 7.24
N ASP A 24 -7.58 -11.45 8.10
CA ASP A 24 -8.54 -12.30 8.80
C ASP A 24 -9.51 -11.43 9.63
N PRO A 25 -10.82 -11.44 9.32
CA PRO A 25 -11.79 -10.64 10.05
C PRO A 25 -11.87 -11.03 11.53
N ASP A 26 -11.61 -12.30 11.87
CA ASP A 26 -11.74 -12.81 13.24
C ASP A 26 -10.61 -12.31 14.15
N LYS A 27 -9.47 -11.91 13.57
CA LYS A 27 -8.32 -11.35 14.30
C LYS A 27 -8.37 -9.84 14.46
N LYS A 28 -9.36 -9.17 13.86
CA LYS A 28 -9.40 -7.71 13.80
C LYS A 28 -9.49 -7.06 15.18
N GLU A 29 -10.34 -7.58 16.06
CA GLU A 29 -10.53 -7.04 17.41
C GLU A 29 -9.26 -7.19 18.25
N ASP A 30 -8.67 -8.38 18.27
CA ASP A 30 -7.41 -8.66 18.97
C ASP A 30 -6.27 -7.77 18.47
N ASN A 31 -6.12 -7.64 17.14
CA ASN A 31 -5.11 -6.79 16.53
C ASN A 31 -5.30 -5.31 16.90
N THR A 32 -6.55 -4.83 16.94
CA THR A 32 -6.88 -3.46 17.34
C THR A 32 -6.52 -3.23 18.81
N SER A 33 -6.91 -4.16 19.70
CA SER A 33 -6.60 -4.10 21.13
C SER A 33 -5.09 -4.09 21.41
N GLN A 34 -4.31 -4.85 20.65
CA GLN A 34 -2.84 -4.83 20.73
C GLN A 34 -2.25 -3.51 20.24
N ALA A 35 -2.77 -2.95 19.15
CA ALA A 35 -2.35 -1.63 18.65
C ALA A 35 -2.63 -0.52 19.67
N ASP A 36 -3.79 -0.54 20.32
CA ASP A 36 -4.17 0.41 21.36
C ASP A 36 -3.26 0.28 22.59
N THR A 37 -2.98 -0.95 23.01
CA THR A 37 -2.07 -1.23 24.13
C THR A 37 -0.66 -0.70 23.86
N LEU A 38 -0.11 -0.96 22.67
CA LEU A 38 1.19 -0.42 22.25
C LEU A 38 1.16 1.12 22.23
N THR A 39 0.10 1.70 21.66
CA THR A 39 -0.09 3.14 21.55
C THR A 39 -0.02 3.81 22.92
N GLU A 40 -0.77 3.31 23.90
CA GLU A 40 -0.80 3.90 25.24
C GLU A 40 0.54 3.74 25.98
N ARG A 41 1.23 2.61 25.82
CA ARG A 41 2.58 2.42 26.40
C ARG A 41 3.60 3.39 25.82
N VAL A 42 3.60 3.58 24.50
CA VAL A 42 4.53 4.50 23.83
C VAL A 42 4.20 5.95 24.17
N LYS A 43 2.91 6.34 24.21
CA LYS A 43 2.49 7.68 24.67
C LYS A 43 2.97 7.98 26.08
N LYS A 44 2.83 7.01 27.01
CA LYS A 44 3.32 7.14 28.38
C LYS A 44 4.84 7.37 28.40
N ASN A 45 5.59 6.53 27.69
CA ASN A 45 7.06 6.64 27.61
C ASN A 45 7.53 7.96 26.96
N ALA A 46 6.81 8.44 25.94
CA ALA A 46 7.06 9.73 25.31
C ALA A 46 6.82 10.89 26.29
N LYS A 47 5.71 10.85 27.03
CA LYS A 47 5.36 11.85 28.05
C LYS A 47 6.39 11.92 29.17
N ASP A 48 6.89 10.76 29.65
CA ASP A 48 7.96 10.69 30.65
C ASP A 48 9.26 11.38 30.18
N ASP A 49 9.48 11.48 28.87
CA ASP A 49 10.63 12.15 28.22
C ASP A 49 10.27 13.55 27.68
N GLY A 50 9.19 14.16 28.17
CA GLY A 50 8.77 15.52 27.82
C GLY A 50 8.14 15.68 26.42
N VAL A 51 7.91 14.57 25.69
CA VAL A 51 7.31 14.59 24.34
C VAL A 51 5.79 14.48 24.45
N THR A 52 5.08 15.46 23.87
CA THR A 52 3.61 15.48 23.86
C THR A 52 3.07 14.91 22.54
N VAL A 53 2.43 13.75 22.60
CA VAL A 53 1.60 13.21 21.50
C VAL A 53 0.24 13.90 21.50
N VAL A 54 -0.09 14.62 20.44
CA VAL A 54 -1.35 15.39 20.31
C VAL A 54 -2.46 14.59 19.64
N SER A 55 -2.14 13.64 18.78
CA SER A 55 -3.13 12.77 18.13
C SER A 55 -2.50 11.50 17.56
N THR A 56 -3.31 10.45 17.44
CA THR A 56 -2.95 9.19 16.79
C THR A 56 -4.01 8.84 15.74
N PRO A 57 -4.02 9.51 14.57
CA PRO A 57 -5.03 9.25 13.55
C PRO A 57 -4.91 7.84 12.99
N CYS A 58 -6.05 7.20 12.66
CA CYS A 58 -6.04 5.93 11.96
C CYS A 58 -5.35 6.10 10.61
N GLY A 59 -4.35 5.28 10.33
CA GLY A 59 -3.53 5.35 9.12
C GLY A 59 -3.32 4.01 8.47
N GLY A 60 -2.53 4.02 7.40
CA GLY A 60 -2.08 2.79 6.80
C GLY A 60 -3.10 2.03 5.98
N SER A 61 -2.73 0.81 5.60
CA SER A 61 -3.58 -0.05 4.76
C SER A 61 -4.77 -0.63 5.52
N ASP A 62 -4.67 -0.78 6.85
CA ASP A 62 -5.79 -1.17 7.72
C ASP A 62 -6.93 -0.14 7.67
N ALA A 63 -6.64 1.12 8.00
CA ALA A 63 -7.63 2.19 8.02
C ALA A 63 -8.24 2.45 6.62
N LYS A 64 -7.47 2.19 5.56
CA LYS A 64 -7.93 2.29 4.16
C LYS A 64 -8.81 1.11 3.73
N GLY A 65 -8.85 0.01 4.49
CA GLY A 65 -9.51 -1.24 4.09
C GLY A 65 -8.83 -1.94 2.91
N THR A 66 -7.52 -1.74 2.75
CA THR A 66 -6.67 -2.28 1.67
C THR A 66 -5.48 -3.10 2.21
N GLY A 67 -5.53 -3.46 3.50
CA GLY A 67 -4.60 -4.39 4.12
C GLY A 67 -4.54 -5.72 3.37
N LEU A 68 -3.37 -6.35 3.40
CA LEU A 68 -3.15 -7.68 2.84
C LEU A 68 -2.85 -8.65 3.98
N ARG A 69 -3.31 -9.88 3.79
CA ARG A 69 -2.84 -11.05 4.49
C ARG A 69 -1.43 -11.40 3.98
N ARG A 70 -0.35 -10.98 4.67
CA ARG A 70 1.03 -11.05 4.11
C ARG A 70 1.76 -12.37 4.36
N HIS A 71 1.21 -13.28 5.15
CA HIS A 71 1.91 -14.51 5.56
C HIS A 71 2.23 -15.50 4.42
N TYR A 72 1.47 -15.48 3.32
CA TYR A 72 1.66 -16.43 2.22
C TYR A 72 2.45 -15.89 1.01
N MET A 73 3.14 -14.75 1.17
CA MET A 73 4.05 -14.23 0.14
C MET A 73 5.46 -14.86 0.22
N GLY A 74 5.72 -15.79 1.16
CA GLY A 74 7.03 -16.45 1.36
C GLY A 74 7.00 -17.69 2.28
N HIS A 75 8.15 -18.11 2.80
CA HIS A 75 8.35 -19.32 3.65
C HIS A 75 7.93 -19.19 5.13
N SER A 76 7.07 -18.23 5.49
CA SER A 76 6.64 -18.03 6.89
C SER A 76 5.25 -18.60 7.12
N GLU A 77 5.08 -19.41 8.18
CA GLU A 77 3.81 -20.05 8.56
C GLU A 77 2.92 -19.16 9.46
N VAL A 78 3.29 -17.90 9.69
CA VAL A 78 2.64 -17.04 10.69
C VAL A 78 2.04 -15.78 10.06
N ASP A 79 0.81 -15.47 10.48
CA ASP A 79 0.01 -14.31 10.09
C ASP A 79 0.73 -12.94 10.24
N GLY A 80 1.45 -12.51 9.21
CA GLY A 80 2.00 -11.15 9.12
C GLY A 80 0.94 -10.13 8.72
N TYR A 81 0.69 -9.16 9.61
CA TYR A 81 -0.16 -7.99 9.38
C TYR A 81 0.58 -6.74 9.86
N ASP A 82 0.80 -5.77 8.97
CA ASP A 82 1.45 -4.50 9.32
C ASP A 82 0.38 -3.46 9.71
N ILE A 83 0.41 -3.04 10.98
CA ILE A 83 -0.47 -1.99 11.49
C ILE A 83 0.33 -0.70 11.64
N ASP A 84 0.00 0.29 10.82
CA ASP A 84 0.56 1.63 10.92
C ASP A 84 -0.06 2.37 12.12
N ILE A 85 0.79 2.88 13.02
CA ILE A 85 0.41 3.70 14.18
C ILE A 85 1.04 5.09 14.03
N PRO A 86 0.36 6.01 13.32
CA PRO A 86 0.67 7.43 13.31
C PRO A 86 0.72 8.02 14.72
N MET A 87 1.83 8.68 15.08
CA MET A 87 1.95 9.42 16.34
C MET A 87 2.34 10.87 16.06
N VAL A 88 1.34 11.75 16.09
CA VAL A 88 1.53 13.18 15.85
C VAL A 88 1.94 13.84 17.15
N ILE A 89 3.08 14.51 17.17
CA ILE A 89 3.66 15.17 18.34
C ILE A 89 3.76 16.68 18.15
N LYS A 90 3.88 17.43 19.25
CA LYS A 90 4.30 18.83 19.17
C LYS A 90 5.72 18.92 18.57
N PRO A 91 6.04 19.97 17.77
CA PRO A 91 7.39 20.15 17.23
C PRO A 91 8.49 20.38 18.28
N GLU A 92 8.08 20.81 19.47
CA GLU A 92 8.94 21.12 20.61
C GLU A 92 8.56 20.24 21.82
N ASP A 93 9.53 19.96 22.68
CA ASP A 93 9.31 19.31 23.97
C ASP A 93 8.79 20.31 25.03
N ALA A 94 8.62 19.82 26.26
CA ALA A 94 8.12 20.61 27.38
C ALA A 94 8.98 21.85 27.72
N ASP A 95 10.26 21.84 27.36
CA ASP A 95 11.21 22.94 27.59
C ASP A 95 11.33 23.87 26.38
N GLY A 96 10.54 23.65 25.32
CA GLY A 96 10.57 24.43 24.08
C GLY A 96 11.70 24.02 23.13
N LYS A 97 12.39 22.91 23.38
CA LYS A 97 13.46 22.43 22.49
C LYS A 97 12.86 21.65 21.32
N LYS A 98 13.34 21.97 20.12
CA LYS A 98 12.93 21.33 18.87
C LYS A 98 13.25 19.82 18.86
N LEU A 99 12.28 19.03 18.42
CA LEU A 99 12.38 17.57 18.32
C LEU A 99 12.70 17.14 16.89
N ASP A 100 13.97 16.87 16.58
CA ASP A 100 14.41 16.49 15.22
C ASP A 100 14.80 15.00 15.06
N GLU A 101 15.21 14.32 16.13
CA GLU A 101 15.63 12.89 16.11
C GLU A 101 14.48 11.93 16.48
N LEU A 102 13.35 12.05 15.75
CA LEU A 102 12.11 11.37 16.14
C LEU A 102 12.22 9.85 16.13
N LEU A 103 12.80 9.24 15.09
CA LEU A 103 12.89 7.79 14.97
C LEU A 103 13.71 7.18 16.12
N THR A 104 14.87 7.77 16.44
CA THR A 104 15.71 7.30 17.55
C THR A 104 15.00 7.44 18.90
N LYS A 105 14.26 8.55 19.13
CA LYS A 105 13.45 8.71 20.35
C LYS A 105 12.35 7.65 20.47
N PHE A 106 11.58 7.46 19.40
CA PHE A 106 10.48 6.51 19.38
C PHE A 106 10.95 5.05 19.44
N GLU A 107 12.12 4.73 18.88
CA GLU A 107 12.74 3.42 19.05
C GLU A 107 12.95 3.10 20.53
N ARG A 108 13.47 4.06 21.31
CA ARG A 108 13.63 3.90 22.77
C ARG A 108 12.30 3.72 23.47
N TYR A 109 11.26 4.46 23.09
CA TYR A 109 9.94 4.34 23.69
C TYR A 109 9.31 2.98 23.42
N VAL A 110 9.41 2.48 22.18
CA VAL A 110 8.94 1.16 21.76
C VAL A 110 9.72 0.05 22.47
N ARG A 111 11.05 0.15 22.52
CA ARG A 111 11.92 -0.83 23.21
C ARG A 111 11.65 -0.89 24.71
N LYS A 112 11.35 0.24 25.35
CA LYS A 112 10.92 0.28 26.75
C LYS A 112 9.55 -0.37 26.96
N SER A 113 8.65 -0.30 25.97
CA SER A 113 7.32 -0.92 26.01
C SER A 113 7.36 -2.45 25.75
N TYR A 114 8.30 -2.91 24.93
CA TYR A 114 8.45 -4.30 24.49
C TYR A 114 9.95 -4.68 24.41
N PRO A 115 10.60 -4.98 25.55
CA PRO A 115 12.05 -5.15 25.62
C PRO A 115 12.59 -6.41 24.92
N ASN A 116 11.74 -7.43 24.76
CA ASN A 116 12.11 -8.73 24.21
C ASN A 116 11.66 -8.90 22.73
N SER A 117 11.20 -7.83 22.09
CA SER A 117 10.69 -7.87 20.72
C SER A 117 11.74 -7.38 19.72
N THR A 118 11.59 -7.81 18.47
CA THR A 118 12.42 -7.33 17.36
C THR A 118 11.99 -5.91 16.99
N ILE A 119 12.96 -4.99 16.88
CA ILE A 119 12.71 -3.59 16.56
C ILE A 119 13.67 -3.14 15.46
N ASN A 120 13.12 -2.60 14.37
CA ASN A 120 13.87 -2.10 13.22
C ASN A 120 13.47 -0.66 12.90
N ILE A 121 14.44 0.22 12.64
CA ILE A 121 14.16 1.57 12.15
C ILE A 121 14.09 1.54 10.62
N THR A 122 12.92 1.89 10.07
CA THR A 122 12.72 2.06 8.63
C THR A 122 13.09 3.49 8.20
N ASN A 123 12.80 3.85 6.95
CA ASN A 123 13.01 5.22 6.50
C ASN A 123 12.11 6.25 7.19
N SER A 124 10.98 5.83 7.79
CA SER A 124 9.98 6.74 8.36
C SER A 124 9.20 6.20 9.56
N SER A 125 9.48 4.97 10.00
CA SER A 125 8.80 4.31 11.11
C SER A 125 9.79 3.57 12.01
N VAL A 126 9.31 3.23 13.20
CA VAL A 126 9.90 2.21 14.07
C VAL A 126 9.02 0.97 13.96
N ASN A 127 9.54 -0.05 13.29
CA ASN A 127 8.88 -1.32 13.08
C ASN A 127 9.11 -2.22 14.31
N LEU A 128 8.04 -2.64 14.97
CA LEU A 128 8.03 -3.59 16.08
C LEU A 128 7.44 -4.90 15.59
N ILE A 129 8.16 -6.00 15.71
CA ILE A 129 7.67 -7.34 15.38
C ILE A 129 7.54 -8.13 16.70
N LEU A 130 6.32 -8.57 16.97
CA LEU A 130 6.02 -9.42 18.11
C LEU A 130 6.33 -10.89 17.81
N SER A 131 6.38 -11.73 18.85
CA SER A 131 6.70 -13.16 18.70
C SER A 131 5.66 -13.97 17.91
N ASN A 132 4.47 -13.40 17.69
CA ASN A 132 3.42 -13.95 16.83
C ASN A 132 3.49 -13.38 15.41
N GLU A 133 4.62 -12.77 15.01
CA GLU A 133 4.88 -12.11 13.72
C GLU A 133 3.93 -10.94 13.39
N LEU A 134 3.09 -10.50 14.34
CA LEU A 134 2.33 -9.26 14.20
C LEU A 134 3.30 -8.08 14.24
N ALA A 135 3.21 -7.22 13.23
CA ALA A 135 4.12 -6.11 13.05
C ALA A 135 3.39 -4.77 13.18
N PHE A 136 4.02 -3.82 13.88
CA PHE A 136 3.51 -2.47 14.07
C PHE A 136 4.52 -1.46 13.58
N ASP A 137 4.08 -0.55 12.73
CA ASP A 137 4.89 0.59 12.30
C ASP A 137 4.49 1.82 13.09
N VAL A 138 5.29 2.18 14.10
CA VAL A 138 5.10 3.43 14.83
C VAL A 138 5.69 4.56 14.01
N VAL A 139 4.84 5.48 13.52
CA VAL A 139 5.22 6.55 12.59
C VAL A 139 5.18 7.91 13.30
N PRO A 140 6.30 8.38 13.88
CA PRO A 140 6.32 9.68 14.53
C PRO A 140 6.32 10.82 13.51
N MET A 141 5.45 11.81 13.74
CA MET A 141 5.30 12.99 12.87
C MET A 141 5.09 14.25 13.70
N GLN A 142 5.50 15.41 13.20
CA GLN A 142 5.24 16.68 13.86
C GLN A 142 3.89 17.25 13.43
N ALA A 143 3.13 17.78 14.38
CA ALA A 143 1.97 18.62 14.13
C ALA A 143 2.38 19.92 13.43
N THR A 144 1.46 20.47 12.64
CA THR A 144 1.60 21.82 12.08
C THR A 144 0.54 22.75 12.68
N SER A 145 0.46 23.99 12.21
CA SER A 145 -0.63 24.90 12.55
C SER A 145 -1.99 24.45 12.00
N LYS A 146 -2.02 23.50 11.06
CA LYS A 146 -3.24 22.89 10.53
C LYS A 146 -3.41 21.49 11.10
N ILE A 147 -4.59 21.21 11.62
CA ILE A 147 -4.89 19.97 12.38
C ILE A 147 -4.72 18.70 11.54
N ASP A 148 -4.98 18.80 10.25
CA ASP A 148 -4.95 17.71 9.28
C ASP A 148 -3.61 17.61 8.53
N GLU A 149 -2.63 18.45 8.84
CA GLU A 149 -1.33 18.46 8.18
C GLU A 149 -0.22 18.10 9.17
N GLN A 150 0.68 17.20 8.73
CA GLN A 150 1.80 16.72 9.51
C GLN A 150 3.11 16.85 8.73
N ILE A 151 4.22 16.95 9.47
CA ILE A 151 5.58 16.81 8.91
C ILE A 151 6.15 15.46 9.34
N LEU A 152 6.32 14.56 8.38
CA LEU A 152 7.06 13.33 8.54
C LEU A 152 8.56 13.64 8.40
N ILE A 153 9.35 13.23 9.40
CA ILE A 153 10.82 13.36 9.36
C ILE A 153 11.40 11.98 9.06
N LYS A 154 12.06 11.85 7.92
CA LYS A 154 12.67 10.59 7.48
C LYS A 154 14.02 10.35 8.17
N LYS A 155 14.51 9.11 8.09
CA LYS A 155 15.80 8.68 8.65
C LYS A 155 16.98 9.53 8.17
N ASN A 156 16.93 10.04 6.94
CA ASN A 156 17.95 10.92 6.37
C ASN A 156 17.78 12.41 6.72
N GLY A 157 16.78 12.77 7.56
CA GLY A 157 16.46 14.14 7.93
C GLY A 157 15.50 14.86 6.98
N ASP A 158 15.13 14.25 5.84
CA ASP A 158 14.18 14.86 4.91
C ASP A 158 12.83 15.09 5.60
N ARG A 159 12.30 16.30 5.43
CA ARG A 159 10.98 16.70 5.94
C ARG A 159 9.96 16.60 4.83
N LEU A 160 8.96 15.74 5.03
CA LEU A 160 7.85 15.57 4.10
C LEU A 160 6.55 16.07 4.74
N LYS A 161 5.96 17.09 4.15
CA LYS A 161 4.60 17.52 4.47
C LYS A 161 3.59 16.52 3.91
N THR A 162 2.67 16.07 4.75
CA THR A 162 1.65 15.06 4.40
C THR A 162 0.39 15.23 5.26
N SER A 163 -0.59 14.36 5.05
CA SER A 163 -1.83 14.26 5.82
C SER A 163 -2.30 12.81 5.84
N VAL A 164 -2.18 12.14 6.98
CA VAL A 164 -2.64 10.75 7.15
C VAL A 164 -4.14 10.64 6.85
N GLN A 165 -4.92 11.56 7.41
CA GLN A 165 -6.37 11.61 7.27
C GLN A 165 -6.78 11.75 5.81
N LYS A 166 -6.20 12.70 5.07
CA LYS A 166 -6.51 12.90 3.65
C LYS A 166 -6.10 11.72 2.78
N HIS A 167 -5.00 11.03 3.09
CA HIS A 167 -4.64 9.79 2.41
C HIS A 167 -5.65 8.66 2.66
N CYS A 168 -6.17 8.55 3.89
CA CYS A 168 -7.24 7.60 4.20
C CYS A 168 -8.54 7.97 3.49
N GLU A 169 -8.95 9.24 3.54
CA GLU A 169 -10.13 9.77 2.84
C GLU A 169 -10.04 9.58 1.32
N PHE A 170 -8.86 9.79 0.74
CA PHE A 170 -8.60 9.59 -0.69
C PHE A 170 -8.97 8.18 -1.16
N THR A 171 -8.52 7.15 -0.42
CA THR A 171 -8.77 5.73 -0.73
C THR A 171 -10.18 5.30 -0.32
N THR A 172 -10.63 5.69 0.87
CA THR A 172 -11.96 5.30 1.39
C THR A 172 -13.10 5.97 0.63
N GLY A 173 -12.91 7.20 0.12
CA GLY A 173 -13.85 7.89 -0.75
C GLY A 173 -14.12 7.10 -2.04
N ARG A 174 -13.07 6.67 -2.73
CA ARG A 174 -13.16 5.81 -3.93
C ARG A 174 -13.79 4.45 -3.61
N THR A 175 -13.46 3.88 -2.45
CA THR A 175 -14.11 2.67 -1.94
C THR A 175 -15.61 2.87 -1.77
N LYS A 176 -16.04 3.96 -1.15
CA LYS A 176 -17.46 4.32 -0.97
C LYS A 176 -18.18 4.46 -2.31
N ILE A 177 -17.56 5.13 -3.29
CA ILE A 177 -18.10 5.25 -4.66
C ILE A 177 -18.33 3.86 -5.28
N SER A 178 -17.33 2.97 -5.22
CA SER A 178 -17.47 1.61 -5.78
C SER A 178 -18.50 0.74 -5.03
N LYS A 179 -18.68 0.95 -3.71
CA LYS A 179 -19.69 0.27 -2.90
C LYS A 179 -21.11 0.71 -3.21
N ALA A 180 -21.30 1.94 -3.66
CA ALA A 180 -22.60 2.43 -4.13
C ALA A 180 -23.01 1.79 -5.47
N SER A 181 -22.05 1.26 -6.24
CA SER A 181 -22.34 0.51 -7.47
C SER A 181 -22.69 -0.95 -7.17
N PRO A 182 -23.73 -1.52 -7.80
CA PRO A 182 -24.09 -2.93 -7.60
C PRO A 182 -23.01 -3.86 -8.16
N GLY A 183 -22.93 -5.07 -7.61
CA GLY A 183 -21.96 -6.09 -8.03
C GLY A 183 -20.89 -6.39 -6.98
N ARG A 184 -20.13 -7.45 -7.23
CA ARG A 184 -19.16 -8.00 -6.28
C ARG A 184 -17.86 -7.20 -6.19
N VAL A 185 -17.39 -6.68 -7.32
CA VAL A 185 -16.09 -6.02 -7.44
C VAL A 185 -16.10 -4.65 -6.75
N LYS A 186 -15.14 -4.41 -5.85
CA LYS A 186 -14.94 -3.11 -5.19
C LYS A 186 -13.53 -2.57 -5.37
N TYR A 187 -13.42 -1.25 -5.31
CA TYR A 187 -12.14 -0.55 -5.51
C TYR A 187 -11.07 -1.04 -4.53
N ASN A 188 -11.38 -1.13 -3.23
CA ASN A 188 -10.42 -1.55 -2.22
C ASN A 188 -9.94 -3.01 -2.39
N GLU A 189 -10.77 -3.87 -2.98
CA GLU A 189 -10.41 -5.25 -3.30
C GLU A 189 -9.46 -5.30 -4.50
N CYS A 190 -9.71 -4.48 -5.52
CA CYS A 190 -8.77 -4.34 -6.63
C CYS A 190 -7.44 -3.74 -6.17
N VAL A 191 -7.43 -2.81 -5.20
CA VAL A 191 -6.18 -2.32 -4.58
C VAL A 191 -5.40 -3.48 -3.94
N ARG A 192 -6.08 -4.39 -3.22
CA ARG A 192 -5.42 -5.59 -2.66
C ARG A 192 -4.82 -6.47 -3.74
N LEU A 193 -5.56 -6.77 -4.81
CA LEU A 193 -5.06 -7.55 -5.95
C LEU A 193 -3.83 -6.90 -6.59
N MET A 194 -3.86 -5.59 -6.81
CA MET A 194 -2.73 -4.84 -7.39
C MET A 194 -1.50 -4.85 -6.46
N LYS A 195 -1.70 -4.72 -5.14
CA LYS A 195 -0.62 -4.82 -4.17
C LYS A 195 -0.02 -6.24 -4.12
N TRP A 196 -0.87 -7.27 -4.10
CA TRP A 196 -0.43 -8.66 -4.13
C TRP A 196 0.38 -8.96 -5.40
N TRP A 197 -0.16 -8.56 -6.56
CA TRP A 197 0.53 -8.65 -7.84
C TRP A 197 1.92 -7.98 -7.80
N LYS A 198 2.01 -6.76 -7.26
CA LYS A 198 3.28 -6.03 -7.13
C LYS A 198 4.32 -6.79 -6.30
N GLU A 199 3.93 -7.44 -5.21
CA GLU A 199 4.89 -8.22 -4.41
C GLU A 199 5.43 -9.41 -5.23
N PHE A 200 4.57 -10.12 -5.96
CA PHE A 200 5.00 -11.26 -6.78
C PHE A 200 5.90 -10.85 -7.97
N GLN A 201 5.66 -9.68 -8.56
CA GLN A 201 6.54 -9.15 -9.61
C GLN A 201 7.90 -8.72 -9.03
N ALA A 202 7.90 -8.13 -7.83
CA ALA A 202 9.10 -7.65 -7.17
C ALA A 202 10.05 -8.80 -6.77
N ASP A 203 9.52 -9.94 -6.33
CA ASP A 203 10.35 -11.10 -5.94
C ASP A 203 11.18 -11.71 -7.08
N ASN A 204 10.78 -11.46 -8.33
CA ASN A 204 11.46 -11.95 -9.53
C ASN A 204 12.13 -10.82 -10.33
N SER A 205 12.31 -9.66 -9.71
CA SER A 205 12.78 -8.44 -10.35
C SER A 205 14.30 -8.35 -10.42
N TYR A 206 14.80 -7.61 -11.40
CA TYR A 206 16.23 -7.31 -11.51
C TYR A 206 16.61 -5.95 -10.88
N TYR A 207 15.75 -4.92 -10.99
CA TYR A 207 16.01 -3.56 -10.49
C TYR A 207 15.05 -3.11 -9.39
N LEU A 208 13.96 -3.85 -9.17
CA LEU A 208 12.82 -3.50 -8.32
C LEU A 208 12.53 -4.60 -7.29
N ASP A 209 13.57 -5.23 -6.77
CA ASP A 209 13.56 -6.23 -5.69
C ASP A 209 14.05 -5.65 -4.35
N TYR A 210 14.17 -6.51 -3.34
CA TYR A 210 14.89 -6.18 -2.11
C TYR A 210 16.35 -6.62 -2.23
N ASP A 211 17.28 -5.65 -2.21
CA ASP A 211 18.71 -5.94 -2.26
C ASP A 211 19.19 -6.34 -0.87
N ALA A 212 19.26 -7.65 -0.63
CA ALA A 212 19.74 -8.22 0.63
C ALA A 212 21.20 -7.87 0.95
N SER A 213 22.02 -7.54 -0.05
CA SER A 213 23.43 -7.19 0.16
C SER A 213 23.61 -5.78 0.72
N SER A 214 22.80 -4.83 0.26
CA SER A 214 22.82 -3.45 0.74
C SER A 214 21.75 -3.15 1.81
N GLY A 215 20.79 -4.05 2.01
CA GLY A 215 19.61 -3.84 2.84
C GLY A 215 18.64 -2.79 2.27
N THR A 216 18.74 -2.50 0.97
CA THR A 216 17.94 -1.46 0.30
C THR A 216 16.69 -2.07 -0.32
N ASP A 217 15.53 -1.54 0.04
CA ASP A 217 14.27 -1.89 -0.62
C ASP A 217 14.10 -1.04 -1.89
N ASN A 218 14.30 -1.65 -3.06
CA ASN A 218 14.10 -1.00 -4.37
C ASN A 218 12.71 -1.22 -4.95
N ARG A 219 11.86 -2.01 -4.27
CA ARG A 219 10.53 -2.36 -4.77
C ARG A 219 9.66 -1.12 -4.90
N PRO A 220 8.66 -1.12 -5.81
CA PRO A 220 7.75 0.00 -5.93
C PRO A 220 7.03 0.28 -4.60
N PRO A 221 7.02 1.53 -4.11
CA PRO A 221 6.30 1.85 -2.89
C PRO A 221 4.82 1.52 -3.00
N THR A 222 4.21 0.98 -1.94
CA THR A 222 2.78 0.66 -1.92
C THR A 222 1.90 1.86 -2.28
N ALA A 223 2.31 3.08 -1.88
CA ALA A 223 1.61 4.31 -2.25
C ALA A 223 1.53 4.53 -3.77
N LEU A 224 2.58 4.17 -4.53
CA LEU A 224 2.55 4.25 -6.00
C LEU A 224 1.49 3.31 -6.56
N ILE A 225 1.38 2.09 -6.02
CA ILE A 225 0.36 1.11 -6.45
C ILE A 225 -1.04 1.59 -6.08
N ASP A 226 -1.25 2.11 -4.86
CA ASP A 226 -2.52 2.71 -4.42
C ASP A 226 -2.94 3.83 -5.40
N TRP A 227 -2.02 4.71 -5.81
CA TRP A 227 -2.33 5.86 -6.65
C TRP A 227 -2.53 5.49 -8.12
N LEU A 228 -1.75 4.57 -8.69
CA LEU A 228 -2.03 4.06 -10.04
C LEU A 228 -3.40 3.36 -10.08
N THR A 229 -3.73 2.63 -9.02
CA THR A 229 -5.05 1.99 -8.88
C THR A 229 -6.17 3.03 -8.80
N ALA A 230 -6.02 4.07 -7.99
CA ALA A 230 -6.95 5.20 -7.94
C ALA A 230 -7.10 5.88 -9.31
N TYR A 231 -5.99 6.09 -10.02
CA TYR A 231 -5.99 6.73 -11.33
C TYR A 231 -6.72 5.89 -12.39
N ALA A 232 -6.57 4.57 -12.37
CA ALA A 232 -7.34 3.67 -13.24
C ALA A 232 -8.84 3.68 -12.88
N PHE A 233 -9.16 3.63 -11.58
CA PHE A 233 -10.54 3.68 -11.09
C PHE A 233 -11.24 4.99 -11.49
N ASP A 234 -10.61 6.14 -11.30
CA ASP A 234 -11.18 7.45 -11.65
C ASP A 234 -11.47 7.58 -13.15
N LYS A 235 -10.82 6.79 -14.00
CA LYS A 235 -10.98 6.80 -15.45
C LYS A 235 -11.92 5.73 -15.98
N LEU A 236 -11.97 4.57 -15.35
CA LEU A 236 -12.61 3.37 -15.91
C LEU A 236 -13.69 2.78 -15.01
N GLY A 237 -13.74 3.16 -13.73
CA GLY A 237 -14.61 2.53 -12.74
C GLY A 237 -14.25 1.06 -12.49
N VAL A 238 -15.19 0.32 -11.90
CA VAL A 238 -15.14 -1.14 -11.77
C VAL A 238 -16.22 -1.76 -12.66
N GLU A 239 -15.97 -2.97 -13.13
CA GLU A 239 -16.92 -3.76 -13.91
C GLU A 239 -17.56 -4.88 -13.09
N LYS A 240 -18.51 -5.59 -13.70
CA LYS A 240 -19.22 -6.70 -13.03
C LYS A 240 -18.29 -7.83 -12.60
N THR A 241 -17.19 -8.04 -13.31
CA THR A 241 -16.22 -9.11 -13.03
C THR A 241 -14.83 -8.55 -12.75
N TYR A 242 -14.08 -9.26 -11.91
CA TYR A 242 -12.67 -8.94 -11.64
C TYR A 242 -11.81 -9.01 -12.90
N ALA A 243 -12.03 -10.03 -13.75
CA ALA A 243 -11.26 -10.21 -14.97
C ALA A 243 -11.41 -9.02 -15.92
N GLU A 244 -12.63 -8.54 -16.13
CA GLU A 244 -12.88 -7.37 -16.97
C GLU A 244 -12.27 -6.09 -16.37
N THR A 245 -12.47 -5.89 -15.06
CA THR A 245 -11.93 -4.72 -14.35
C THR A 245 -10.41 -4.66 -14.46
N LEU A 246 -9.72 -5.77 -14.12
CA LEU A 246 -8.27 -5.84 -14.10
C LEU A 246 -7.68 -5.80 -15.51
N ALA A 247 -8.27 -6.48 -16.50
CA ALA A 247 -7.83 -6.39 -17.88
C ALA A 247 -7.85 -4.94 -18.40
N ARG A 248 -8.92 -4.19 -18.11
CA ARG A 248 -9.03 -2.78 -18.49
C ARG A 248 -8.04 -1.90 -17.75
N TRP A 249 -7.89 -2.10 -16.44
CA TRP A 249 -6.96 -1.31 -15.62
C TRP A 249 -5.50 -1.55 -16.03
N PHE A 250 -5.06 -2.81 -16.15
CA PHE A 250 -3.70 -3.12 -16.61
C PHE A 250 -3.44 -2.62 -18.02
N SER A 251 -4.41 -2.72 -18.95
CA SER A 251 -4.29 -2.15 -20.29
C SER A 251 -4.07 -0.64 -20.26
N TYR A 252 -4.86 0.07 -19.47
CA TYR A 252 -4.75 1.52 -19.34
C TYR A 252 -3.43 1.92 -18.67
N LEU A 253 -3.09 1.28 -17.56
CA LEU A 253 -1.90 1.58 -16.79
C LEU A 253 -0.62 1.22 -17.54
N ALA A 254 -0.57 0.14 -18.33
CA ALA A 254 0.56 -0.16 -19.20
C ALA A 254 0.90 1.01 -20.12
N ASN A 255 -0.11 1.65 -20.72
CA ASN A 255 0.07 2.85 -21.53
C ASN A 255 0.47 4.09 -20.70
N ILE A 256 -0.04 4.25 -19.47
CA ILE A 256 0.37 5.34 -18.57
C ILE A 256 1.85 5.20 -18.19
N VAL A 257 2.26 4.02 -17.72
CA VAL A 257 3.62 3.78 -17.23
C VAL A 257 4.64 3.79 -18.38
N ARG A 258 4.37 3.07 -19.49
CA ARG A 258 5.30 3.03 -20.64
C ARG A 258 5.59 4.40 -21.22
N ASN A 259 4.56 5.22 -21.36
CA ASN A 259 4.69 6.58 -21.91
C ASN A 259 4.96 7.62 -20.83
N GLN A 260 5.14 7.20 -19.57
CA GLN A 260 5.43 8.06 -18.42
C GLN A 260 4.45 9.23 -18.33
N LYS A 261 3.17 8.98 -18.60
CA LYS A 261 2.14 10.04 -18.54
C LYS A 261 2.01 10.51 -17.08
N PRO A 262 1.95 11.82 -16.83
CA PRO A 262 1.82 12.33 -15.47
C PRO A 262 0.59 11.79 -14.76
N VAL A 263 0.78 11.37 -13.50
CA VAL A 263 -0.29 10.91 -12.61
C VAL A 263 -0.37 11.89 -11.44
N TYR A 264 -1.50 12.58 -11.33
CA TYR A 264 -1.80 13.48 -10.22
C TYR A 264 -3.31 13.54 -10.03
N PHE A 265 -3.71 14.08 -8.89
CA PHE A 265 -5.10 14.20 -8.47
C PHE A 265 -5.42 15.66 -8.14
N THR A 266 -6.70 16.01 -8.05
CA THR A 266 -7.13 17.36 -7.68
C THR A 266 -8.03 17.36 -6.45
N ASP A 267 -8.00 16.28 -5.68
CA ASP A 267 -8.81 16.11 -4.46
C ASP A 267 -8.47 17.18 -3.41
N TYR A 268 -7.18 17.52 -3.25
CA TYR A 268 -6.71 18.41 -2.17
C TYR A 268 -5.84 19.58 -2.65
N TYR A 269 -5.61 19.70 -3.95
CA TYR A 269 -4.92 20.82 -4.57
C TYR A 269 -5.43 21.07 -5.99
N THR A 270 -5.22 22.28 -6.50
CA THR A 270 -5.47 22.62 -7.90
C THR A 270 -4.42 21.99 -8.81
N THR A 271 -4.71 21.88 -10.12
CA THR A 271 -3.79 21.35 -11.12
C THR A 271 -2.34 21.80 -10.88
N PRO A 272 -1.42 20.86 -10.62
CA PRO A 272 -0.05 21.19 -10.28
C PRO A 272 0.73 21.63 -11.52
N ASP A 273 1.67 22.56 -11.32
CA ASP A 273 2.70 22.83 -12.32
C ASP A 273 3.78 21.75 -12.23
N ILE A 274 3.96 21.02 -13.32
CA ILE A 274 4.91 19.90 -13.45
C ILE A 274 6.07 20.23 -14.39
N SER A 275 6.11 21.45 -14.95
CA SER A 275 7.08 21.84 -15.99
C SER A 275 8.55 21.73 -15.56
N GLY A 276 8.84 21.87 -14.25
CA GLY A 276 10.17 21.75 -13.68
C GLY A 276 10.53 20.37 -13.12
N MET A 277 9.63 19.39 -13.23
CA MET A 277 9.86 18.06 -12.68
C MET A 277 10.56 17.14 -13.69
N THR A 278 11.51 16.35 -13.21
CA THR A 278 12.28 15.40 -14.03
C THR A 278 11.83 13.96 -13.82
N GLY A 279 11.99 13.14 -14.86
CA GLY A 279 11.58 11.72 -14.84
C GLY A 279 10.07 11.55 -14.97
N TRP A 280 9.58 10.35 -14.66
CA TRP A 280 8.14 10.13 -14.59
C TRP A 280 7.56 10.86 -13.38
N VAL A 281 6.43 11.54 -13.58
CA VAL A 281 5.77 12.36 -12.57
C VAL A 281 4.56 11.62 -12.02
N VAL A 282 4.68 11.13 -10.79
CA VAL A 282 3.55 10.55 -10.03
C VAL A 282 3.47 11.29 -8.70
N LEU A 283 2.50 12.18 -8.59
CA LEU A 283 2.36 13.07 -7.44
C LEU A 283 1.49 12.46 -6.37
N ASP A 284 1.93 12.67 -5.15
CA ASP A 284 1.15 12.45 -3.94
C ASP A 284 -0.18 13.23 -4.01
N PRO A 285 -1.34 12.60 -3.74
CA PRO A 285 -2.64 13.27 -3.78
C PRO A 285 -2.81 14.37 -2.72
N VAL A 286 -2.01 14.38 -1.65
CA VAL A 286 -2.10 15.39 -0.58
C VAL A 286 -0.98 16.44 -0.66
N ASN A 287 0.08 16.18 -1.42
CA ASN A 287 1.22 17.09 -1.59
C ASN A 287 1.71 17.11 -3.04
N SER A 288 1.30 18.13 -3.79
CA SER A 288 1.68 18.31 -5.19
C SER A 288 3.19 18.48 -5.44
N GLY A 289 3.98 18.77 -4.40
CA GLY A 289 5.44 18.84 -4.51
C GLY A 289 6.15 17.50 -4.30
N ASN A 290 5.44 16.44 -3.90
CA ASN A 290 6.02 15.13 -3.61
C ASN A 290 5.84 14.18 -4.80
N ASN A 291 6.83 14.16 -5.71
CA ASN A 291 6.90 13.17 -6.78
C ASN A 291 7.55 11.87 -6.28
N ILE A 292 6.75 10.81 -6.14
CA ILE A 292 7.22 9.54 -5.55
C ILE A 292 8.19 8.78 -6.46
N THR A 293 8.20 9.08 -7.76
CA THR A 293 9.08 8.47 -8.77
C THR A 293 10.28 9.34 -9.11
N ALA A 294 10.52 10.45 -8.39
CA ALA A 294 11.59 11.40 -8.69
C ALA A 294 13.00 10.79 -8.72
N LYS A 295 13.23 9.72 -7.94
CA LYS A 295 14.54 9.03 -7.84
C LYS A 295 14.65 7.79 -8.71
N TRP A 296 13.66 7.49 -9.56
CA TRP A 296 13.71 6.31 -10.42
C TRP A 296 14.53 6.60 -11.68
N ASP A 297 15.47 5.70 -11.96
CA ASP A 297 16.23 5.71 -13.21
C ASP A 297 15.45 5.04 -14.35
N LYS A 298 16.05 5.05 -15.54
CA LYS A 298 15.44 4.45 -16.74
C LYS A 298 15.27 2.93 -16.64
N ASN A 299 16.13 2.24 -15.89
CA ASN A 299 16.07 0.79 -15.77
C ASN A 299 14.87 0.38 -14.92
N LYS A 300 14.70 1.02 -13.75
CA LYS A 300 13.52 0.86 -12.89
C LYS A 300 12.24 1.20 -13.64
N LEU A 301 12.21 2.33 -14.36
CA LEU A 301 11.04 2.72 -15.15
C LEU A 301 10.71 1.72 -16.27
N ASN A 302 11.72 1.24 -17.00
CA ASN A 302 11.51 0.28 -18.09
C ASN A 302 11.03 -1.07 -17.57
N GLU A 303 11.61 -1.57 -16.48
CA GLU A 303 11.17 -2.82 -15.87
C GLU A 303 9.75 -2.72 -15.34
N PHE A 304 9.42 -1.63 -14.63
CA PHE A 304 8.06 -1.40 -14.12
C PHE A 304 7.03 -1.30 -15.25
N ALA A 305 7.36 -0.64 -16.36
CA ALA A 305 6.51 -0.60 -17.54
C ALA A 305 6.29 -2.01 -18.13
N THR A 306 7.34 -2.82 -18.19
CA THR A 306 7.27 -4.22 -18.66
C THR A 306 6.38 -5.07 -17.75
N TRP A 307 6.39 -4.86 -16.42
CA TRP A 307 5.46 -5.56 -15.52
C TRP A 307 4.00 -5.32 -15.91
N PHE A 308 3.61 -4.06 -16.16
CA PHE A 308 2.24 -3.73 -16.55
C PHE A 308 1.87 -4.25 -17.95
N GLU A 309 2.80 -4.23 -18.90
CA GLU A 309 2.58 -4.78 -20.25
C GLU A 309 2.39 -6.30 -20.21
N ASN A 310 3.24 -7.01 -19.45
CA ASN A 310 3.09 -8.45 -19.23
C ASN A 310 1.75 -8.77 -18.57
N ALA A 311 1.36 -8.00 -17.55
CA ALA A 311 0.09 -8.18 -16.86
C ALA A 311 -1.11 -7.95 -17.79
N ARG A 312 -1.08 -6.89 -18.62
CA ARG A 312 -2.07 -6.66 -19.68
C ARG A 312 -2.20 -7.87 -20.59
N ASP A 313 -1.07 -8.38 -21.08
CA ASP A 313 -1.06 -9.47 -22.05
C ASP A 313 -1.52 -10.79 -21.41
N SER A 314 -1.16 -11.05 -20.15
CA SER A 314 -1.69 -12.17 -19.36
C SER A 314 -3.20 -12.08 -19.19
N TRP A 315 -3.76 -10.92 -18.86
CA TRP A 315 -5.23 -10.77 -18.75
C TRP A 315 -5.95 -11.04 -20.07
N ASN A 316 -5.39 -10.60 -21.19
CA ASN A 316 -5.93 -10.91 -22.51
C ASN A 316 -5.93 -12.44 -22.77
N ARG A 317 -4.85 -13.13 -22.40
CA ARG A 317 -4.77 -14.60 -22.50
C ARG A 317 -5.74 -15.30 -21.56
N ILE A 318 -5.83 -14.88 -20.29
CA ILE A 318 -6.77 -15.43 -19.30
C ILE A 318 -8.21 -15.37 -19.80
N ILE A 319 -8.63 -14.20 -20.30
CA ILE A 319 -9.99 -14.01 -20.81
C ILE A 319 -10.24 -14.92 -22.02
N ARG A 320 -9.29 -14.97 -22.96
CA ARG A 320 -9.39 -15.83 -24.15
C ARG A 320 -9.49 -17.32 -23.76
N TYR A 321 -8.59 -17.80 -22.90
CA TYR A 321 -8.60 -19.18 -22.41
C TYR A 321 -9.89 -19.53 -21.67
N ASN A 322 -10.41 -18.64 -20.82
CA ASN A 322 -11.70 -18.84 -20.16
C ASN A 322 -12.86 -18.92 -21.16
N ILE A 323 -12.85 -18.09 -22.22
CA ILE A 323 -13.89 -18.12 -23.27
C ILE A 323 -13.84 -19.43 -24.05
N ASP A 324 -12.63 -19.95 -24.31
CA ASP A 324 -12.40 -21.18 -25.06
C ASP A 324 -12.59 -22.45 -24.20
N GLY A 325 -12.85 -22.32 -22.89
CA GLY A 325 -12.98 -23.44 -21.95
C GLY A 325 -11.64 -24.10 -21.57
N GLU A 326 -10.52 -23.42 -21.83
CA GLU A 326 -9.15 -23.87 -21.53
C GLU A 326 -8.75 -23.49 -20.10
N ASP A 327 -9.51 -23.97 -19.10
CA ASP A 327 -9.41 -23.57 -17.70
C ASP A 327 -8.00 -23.71 -17.10
N GLN A 328 -7.25 -24.75 -17.51
CA GLN A 328 -5.87 -24.96 -17.03
C GLN A 328 -4.92 -23.87 -17.56
N LEU A 329 -5.07 -23.45 -18.82
CA LEU A 329 -4.24 -22.39 -19.39
C LEU A 329 -4.58 -21.02 -18.78
N ALA A 330 -5.87 -20.78 -18.48
CA ALA A 330 -6.28 -19.60 -17.73
C ALA A 330 -5.67 -19.60 -16.32
N MET A 331 -5.66 -20.75 -15.64
CA MET A 331 -5.03 -20.92 -14.33
C MET A 331 -3.52 -20.65 -14.38
N ASP A 332 -2.82 -21.20 -15.37
CA ASP A 332 -1.37 -21.02 -15.51
C ASP A 332 -1.00 -19.53 -15.68
N GLU A 333 -1.81 -18.74 -16.41
CA GLU A 333 -1.61 -17.29 -16.51
C GLU A 333 -1.94 -16.56 -15.20
N LEU A 334 -2.96 -16.98 -14.45
CA LEU A 334 -3.27 -16.40 -13.13
C LEU A 334 -2.15 -16.66 -12.13
N VAL A 335 -1.53 -17.85 -12.17
CA VAL A 335 -0.35 -18.18 -11.36
C VAL A 335 0.85 -17.30 -11.72
N LYS A 336 1.03 -16.90 -12.99
CA LYS A 336 2.08 -15.93 -13.36
C LYS A 336 1.85 -14.55 -12.73
N LEU A 337 0.60 -14.15 -12.54
CA LEU A 337 0.26 -12.82 -11.97
C LEU A 337 0.25 -12.81 -10.45
N PHE A 338 -0.25 -13.86 -9.83
CA PHE A 338 -0.56 -13.90 -8.40
C PHE A 338 0.18 -15.00 -7.63
N GLY A 339 0.99 -15.81 -8.31
CA GLY A 339 1.74 -16.92 -7.75
C GLY A 339 0.90 -18.16 -7.45
N ASN A 340 1.58 -19.20 -6.96
CA ASN A 340 0.96 -20.45 -6.49
C ASN A 340 -0.14 -20.25 -5.43
N PRO A 341 -0.09 -19.24 -4.54
CA PRO A 341 -1.18 -19.00 -3.60
C PRO A 341 -2.54 -18.79 -4.27
N PHE A 342 -2.58 -18.20 -5.48
CA PHE A 342 -3.83 -18.11 -6.23
C PHE A 342 -4.43 -19.49 -6.49
N LYS A 343 -3.64 -20.41 -7.06
CA LYS A 343 -4.06 -21.78 -7.35
C LYS A 343 -4.54 -22.51 -6.09
N ASN A 344 -3.87 -22.30 -4.96
CA ASN A 344 -4.16 -23.00 -3.72
C ASN A 344 -5.40 -22.46 -2.97
N HIS A 345 -5.86 -21.25 -3.29
CA HIS A 345 -6.89 -20.54 -2.51
C HIS A 345 -7.94 -19.83 -3.38
N CYS A 346 -8.18 -20.36 -4.59
CA CYS A 346 -9.19 -19.85 -5.50
C CYS A 346 -10.42 -20.76 -5.61
N GLU A 347 -10.54 -21.82 -4.82
CA GLU A 347 -11.70 -22.73 -4.85
C GLU A 347 -12.52 -22.68 -3.56
#